data_AF-W1N143-F1
#
_entry.id   AF-W1N143-F1
#
_cell.length_a   1.000
_cell.length_b   1.000
_cell.length_c   1.000
_cell.angle_alpha   90.00
_cell.angle_beta   90.00
_cell.angle_gamma   90.00
#
_symmetry.space_group_name_H-M   'P 1'
#
loop_
_entity.id
_entity.type
_entity.pdbx_description
1 polymer ?
#
loop_
_entity_poly.entity_id
_entity_poly.type
_entity_poly.pdbx_seq_one_letter_code
_entity_poly.pdbx_strand_id
1 'polypeptide(L)'
;MSKQFDVSDSAIRAPDQGSLAKVAYDGIMQMVLSRQLRAGEIVQERPLSAYLDMSRTPVREALRRLEAEGWIVRLNARTIAVKRVSIEEYVSALQIREILEPETAALAARHADTAAVRRWRQQLEQLTQEDSLLTKLQWEFDESLHIGIALASRNTELPRIIADLRKTTQMFENQTLPAMPFPGYEDHIAIIDAIENQDEVLARERMKSHLQKVKQNVMNQL
;
A
#
# COMPACT_ATOMS: atom_id res chain seq x y z
N MET A 1 59.83 15.10 -15.49
CA MET A 1 58.49 15.66 -15.24
C MET A 1 57.65 15.43 -16.48
N SER A 2 56.70 14.48 -16.45
CA SER A 2 55.54 14.38 -17.35
C SER A 2 54.52 13.46 -16.69
N LYS A 3 53.37 14.01 -16.30
CA LYS A 3 52.16 13.28 -15.89
C LYS A 3 51.22 13.22 -17.10
N GLN A 4 50.67 12.05 -17.40
CA GLN A 4 49.34 11.91 -18.05
C GLN A 4 48.91 10.44 -17.93
N PHE A 5 48.15 10.11 -16.87
CA PHE A 5 46.68 10.05 -16.80
C PHE A 5 46.08 8.93 -17.67
N ASP A 6 45.99 7.78 -17.01
CA ASP A 6 45.19 6.61 -17.36
C ASP A 6 43.70 6.99 -17.27
N VAL A 7 42.98 6.87 -18.39
CA VAL A 7 41.52 7.06 -18.41
C VAL A 7 40.91 5.68 -18.29
N SER A 8 40.70 5.31 -17.03
CA SER A 8 39.83 4.22 -16.62
C SER A 8 38.48 4.31 -17.34
N ASP A 9 38.17 3.23 -18.03
CA ASP A 9 36.90 2.87 -18.64
C ASP A 9 35.76 2.95 -17.60
N SER A 10 35.12 4.11 -17.48
CA SER A 10 33.88 4.27 -16.73
C SER A 10 32.71 3.95 -17.66
N ALA A 11 32.43 2.66 -17.83
CA ALA A 11 31.16 2.22 -18.38
C ALA A 11 30.03 2.73 -17.47
N ILE A 12 29.34 3.77 -17.92
CA ILE A 12 28.05 4.20 -17.40
C ILE A 12 27.10 3.02 -17.64
N ARG A 13 26.93 2.15 -16.63
CA ARG A 13 25.91 1.11 -16.67
C ARG A 13 24.56 1.82 -16.75
N ALA A 14 23.89 1.68 -17.89
CA ALA A 14 22.47 2.01 -18.02
C ALA A 14 21.73 1.37 -16.83
N PRO A 15 20.72 2.04 -16.24
CA PRO A 15 19.97 1.47 -15.14
C PRO A 15 19.47 0.08 -15.52
N ASP A 16 19.73 -0.90 -14.65
CA ASP A 16 19.32 -2.29 -14.81
C ASP A 16 17.85 -2.33 -15.25
N GLN A 17 17.52 -3.07 -16.31
CA GLN A 17 16.16 -3.09 -16.86
C GLN A 17 15.14 -3.57 -15.80
N GLY A 18 15.57 -4.42 -14.86
CA GLY A 18 14.76 -4.80 -13.69
C GLY A 18 14.46 -3.63 -12.75
N SER A 19 15.37 -2.66 -12.64
CA SER A 19 15.15 -1.43 -11.88
C SER A 19 14.14 -0.52 -12.58
N LEU A 20 14.23 -0.33 -13.90
CA LEU A 20 13.28 0.51 -14.65
C LEU A 20 11.86 -0.06 -14.65
N ALA A 21 11.70 -1.37 -14.78
CA ALA A 21 10.39 -2.01 -14.68
C ALA A 21 9.77 -1.84 -13.29
N LYS A 22 10.58 -1.90 -12.23
CA LYS A 22 10.12 -1.59 -10.87
C LYS A 22 9.70 -0.13 -10.72
N VAL A 23 10.50 0.81 -11.22
CA VAL A 23 10.16 2.25 -11.15
C VAL A 23 8.88 2.54 -11.94
N ALA A 24 8.71 1.92 -13.12
CA ALA A 24 7.47 2.03 -13.89
C ALA A 24 6.27 1.45 -13.12
N TYR A 25 6.44 0.31 -12.47
CA TYR A 25 5.40 -0.30 -11.62
C TYR A 25 5.00 0.63 -10.47
N ASP A 26 5.98 1.13 -9.70
CA ASP A 26 5.72 2.02 -8.56
C ASP A 26 5.04 3.32 -9.03
N GLY A 27 5.49 3.87 -10.16
CA GLY A 27 4.91 5.06 -10.77
C GLY A 27 3.45 4.88 -11.17
N ILE A 28 3.13 3.82 -11.93
CA ILE A 28 1.75 3.54 -12.37
C ILE A 28 0.86 3.22 -11.16
N MET A 29 1.38 2.49 -10.16
CA MET A 29 0.66 2.21 -8.92
C MET A 29 0.26 3.49 -8.21
N GLN A 30 1.21 4.42 -8.06
CA GLN A 30 0.94 5.72 -7.45
C GLN A 30 -0.11 6.51 -8.23
N MET A 31 -0.12 6.43 -9.56
CA MET A 31 -1.17 7.05 -10.37
C MET A 31 -2.57 6.47 -10.07
N VAL A 32 -2.68 5.15 -9.84
CA VAL A 32 -3.93 4.50 -9.43
C VAL A 32 -4.35 4.96 -8.03
N LEU A 33 -3.43 4.91 -7.07
CA LEU A 33 -3.68 5.29 -5.67
C LEU A 33 -4.04 6.77 -5.51
N SER A 34 -3.41 7.65 -6.29
CA SER A 34 -3.68 9.10 -6.27
C SER A 34 -4.84 9.51 -7.17
N ARG A 35 -5.61 8.55 -7.72
CA ARG A 35 -6.76 8.78 -8.62
C ARG A 35 -6.42 9.52 -9.93
N GLN A 36 -5.15 9.56 -10.32
CA GLN A 36 -4.73 10.03 -11.65
C GLN A 36 -5.16 9.04 -12.72
N LEU A 37 -5.13 7.74 -12.42
CA LEU A 37 -5.82 6.69 -13.18
C LEU A 37 -7.04 6.24 -12.37
N ARG A 38 -8.24 6.45 -12.91
CA ARG A 38 -9.50 6.18 -12.20
C ARG A 38 -9.95 4.73 -12.41
N ALA A 39 -10.76 4.22 -11.47
CA ALA A 39 -11.36 2.89 -11.61
C ALA A 39 -12.14 2.75 -12.94
N GLY A 40 -11.83 1.69 -13.69
CA GLY A 40 -12.37 1.44 -15.03
C GLY A 40 -11.77 2.27 -16.17
N GLU A 41 -10.81 3.16 -15.89
CA GLU A 41 -10.10 3.91 -16.93
C GLU A 41 -9.22 2.99 -17.76
N ILE A 42 -9.23 3.18 -19.08
CA ILE A 42 -8.42 2.41 -20.02
C ILE A 42 -6.95 2.81 -19.87
N VAL A 43 -6.11 1.83 -19.59
CA VAL A 43 -4.67 2.03 -19.44
C VAL A 43 -3.97 1.75 -20.77
N GLN A 44 -3.10 2.66 -21.21
CA GLN A 44 -2.41 2.55 -22.50
C GLN A 44 -0.88 2.69 -22.32
N GLU A 45 -0.12 1.78 -22.95
CA GLU A 45 1.35 1.79 -22.87
C GLU A 45 1.95 3.11 -23.35
N ARG A 46 1.46 3.66 -24.46
CA ARG A 46 2.06 4.85 -25.11
C ARG A 46 1.95 6.11 -24.23
N PRO A 47 0.77 6.50 -23.71
CA PRO A 47 0.66 7.60 -22.76
C PRO A 47 1.51 7.41 -21.50
N LEU A 48 1.52 6.21 -20.91
CA LEU A 48 2.32 5.94 -19.71
C LEU A 48 3.83 6.03 -19.97
N SER A 49 4.29 5.52 -21.12
CA SER A 49 5.70 5.63 -21.53
C SER A 49 6.14 7.09 -21.65
N ALA A 50 5.28 7.94 -22.23
CA ALA A 50 5.56 9.36 -22.34
C ALA A 50 5.51 10.08 -20.99
N TYR A 51 4.56 9.72 -20.13
CA TYR A 51 4.41 10.32 -18.79
C TYR A 51 5.60 10.00 -17.87
N LEU A 52 6.08 8.75 -17.91
CA LEU A 52 7.18 8.28 -17.07
C LEU A 52 8.57 8.56 -17.66
N ASP A 53 8.64 9.13 -18.88
CA ASP A 53 9.87 9.29 -19.66
C ASP A 53 10.66 7.97 -19.80
N MET A 54 9.95 6.91 -20.19
CA MET A 54 10.49 5.56 -20.34
C MET A 54 10.16 4.94 -21.69
N SER A 55 10.97 3.95 -22.10
CA SER A 55 10.62 3.10 -23.24
C SER A 55 9.42 2.19 -22.90
N ARG A 56 8.78 1.62 -23.92
CA ARG A 56 7.58 0.77 -23.73
C ARG A 56 7.86 -0.55 -23.03
N THR A 57 9.09 -1.06 -23.07
CA THR A 57 9.45 -2.36 -22.49
C THR A 57 9.25 -2.41 -20.97
N PRO A 58 9.88 -1.54 -20.15
CA PRO A 58 9.67 -1.53 -18.69
C PRO A 58 8.22 -1.20 -18.32
N VAL A 59 7.53 -0.33 -19.08
CA VAL A 59 6.10 -0.04 -18.87
C VAL A 59 5.23 -1.27 -19.10
N ARG A 60 5.50 -2.06 -20.15
CA ARG A 60 4.75 -3.29 -20.43
C ARG A 60 4.98 -4.34 -19.35
N GLU A 61 6.20 -4.48 -18.84
CA GLU A 61 6.50 -5.38 -17.73
C GLU A 61 5.79 -4.96 -16.44
N ALA A 62 5.81 -3.66 -16.13
CA ALA A 62 5.05 -3.09 -15.02
C ALA A 62 3.55 -3.38 -15.14
N LEU A 63 2.96 -3.17 -16.32
CA LEU A 63 1.54 -3.45 -16.56
C LEU A 63 1.21 -4.94 -16.42
N ARG A 64 2.07 -5.84 -16.90
CA ARG A 64 1.88 -7.30 -16.70
C ARG A 64 1.86 -7.66 -15.22
N ARG A 65 2.75 -7.05 -14.44
CA ARG A 65 2.80 -7.27 -12.99
C ARG A 65 1.58 -6.70 -12.28
N LEU A 66 1.15 -5.48 -12.63
CA LEU A 66 -0.07 -4.86 -12.11
C LEU A 66 -1.32 -5.68 -12.45
N GLU A 67 -1.36 -6.31 -13.63
CA GLU A 67 -2.43 -7.22 -14.04
C GLU A 67 -2.41 -8.51 -13.21
N ALA A 68 -1.24 -9.13 -13.04
CA ALA A 68 -1.09 -10.33 -12.22
C ALA A 68 -1.46 -10.09 -10.75
N GLU A 69 -1.18 -8.90 -10.23
CA GLU A 69 -1.53 -8.48 -8.88
C GLU A 69 -2.95 -7.90 -8.77
N GLY A 70 -3.70 -7.78 -9.87
CA GLY A 70 -5.12 -7.40 -9.87
C GLY A 70 -5.43 -5.91 -9.72
N TRP A 71 -4.43 -5.02 -9.88
CA TRP A 71 -4.64 -3.56 -9.90
C TRP A 71 -5.26 -3.09 -11.22
N ILE A 72 -4.93 -3.79 -12.29
CA ILE A 72 -5.56 -3.60 -13.60
C ILE A 72 -6.13 -4.94 -14.08
N VAL A 73 -7.11 -4.87 -14.97
CA VAL A 73 -7.78 -6.04 -15.55
C VAL A 73 -7.81 -5.93 -17.06
N ARG A 74 -7.71 -7.07 -17.72
CA ARG A 74 -7.84 -7.18 -19.17
C ARG A 74 -9.30 -7.41 -19.54
N LEU A 75 -9.88 -6.42 -20.21
CA LEU A 75 -11.26 -6.48 -20.68
C LEU A 75 -11.38 -7.28 -21.98
N ASN A 76 -10.34 -7.27 -22.81
CA ASN A 76 -10.21 -8.07 -24.03
C ASN A 76 -8.73 -8.14 -24.47
N ALA A 77 -8.44 -8.75 -25.62
CA ALA A 77 -7.07 -8.95 -26.12
C ALA A 77 -6.20 -7.67 -26.19
N ARG A 78 -6.80 -6.48 -26.36
CA ARG A 78 -6.07 -5.21 -26.55
C ARG A 78 -6.36 -4.15 -25.48
N THR A 79 -7.37 -4.37 -24.64
CA THR A 79 -7.84 -3.36 -23.69
C THR A 79 -7.59 -3.83 -22.27
N ILE A 80 -6.77 -3.07 -21.55
CA ILE A 80 -6.57 -3.16 -20.10
C ILE A 80 -7.16 -1.91 -19.45
N ALA A 81 -7.67 -2.05 -18.23
CA ALA A 81 -8.26 -0.96 -17.46
C ALA A 81 -7.93 -1.09 -15.98
N VAL A 82 -7.97 0.00 -15.23
CA VAL A 82 -7.90 -0.06 -13.76
C VAL A 82 -9.08 -0.90 -13.24
N LYS A 83 -8.83 -1.85 -12.34
CA LYS A 83 -9.88 -2.72 -11.81
C LYS A 83 -10.96 -1.88 -11.12
N ARG A 84 -12.22 -2.22 -11.36
CA ARG A 84 -13.36 -1.77 -10.53
C ARG A 84 -13.59 -2.81 -9.45
N VAL A 85 -13.71 -2.37 -8.21
CA VAL A 85 -14.08 -3.23 -7.10
C VAL A 85 -15.57 -3.04 -6.82
N SER A 86 -16.32 -4.13 -6.73
CA SER A 86 -17.74 -4.10 -6.36
C SER A 86 -17.91 -3.93 -4.84
N ILE A 87 -19.10 -3.50 -4.40
CA ILE A 87 -19.39 -3.41 -2.97
C ILE A 87 -19.35 -4.79 -2.30
N GLU A 88 -19.74 -5.85 -3.02
CA GLU A 88 -19.69 -7.22 -2.53
C GLU A 88 -18.25 -7.71 -2.34
N GLU A 89 -17.35 -7.40 -3.29
CA GLU A 89 -15.91 -7.67 -3.15
C GLU A 89 -15.32 -6.93 -1.95
N TYR A 90 -15.68 -5.64 -1.79
CA TYR A 90 -15.25 -4.82 -0.67
C TYR A 90 -15.70 -5.39 0.68
N VAL A 91 -17.00 -5.67 0.82
CA VAL A 91 -17.57 -6.21 2.07
C VAL A 91 -16.97 -7.57 2.41
N SER A 92 -16.80 -8.44 1.40
CA SER A 92 -16.18 -9.76 1.60
C SER A 92 -14.72 -9.64 2.07
N ALA A 93 -13.94 -8.76 1.43
CA ALA A 93 -12.56 -8.51 1.84
C ALA A 93 -12.50 -7.97 3.28
N LEU A 94 -13.36 -7.00 3.60
CA LEU A 94 -13.40 -6.39 4.93
C LEU A 94 -13.84 -7.38 6.03
N GLN A 95 -14.79 -8.27 5.75
CA GLN A 95 -15.18 -9.34 6.68
C GLN A 95 -14.01 -10.28 6.99
N ILE A 96 -13.19 -10.61 5.99
CA ILE A 96 -12.00 -11.44 6.22
C ILE A 96 -10.95 -10.66 7.01
N ARG A 97 -10.76 -9.37 6.72
CA ARG A 97 -9.87 -8.49 7.51
C ARG A 97 -10.30 -8.44 8.98
N GLU A 98 -11.60 -8.30 9.27
CA GLU A 98 -12.18 -8.31 10.62
C GLU A 98 -11.92 -9.64 11.39
N ILE A 99 -11.61 -10.74 10.69
CA ILE A 99 -11.26 -12.03 11.28
C ILE A 99 -9.74 -12.13 11.47
N LEU A 100 -8.95 -11.76 10.45
CA LEU A 100 -7.52 -12.03 10.42
C LEU A 100 -6.68 -10.97 11.13
N GLU A 101 -6.93 -9.69 10.89
CA GLU A 101 -6.07 -8.61 11.39
C GLU A 101 -6.09 -8.51 12.93
N PRO A 102 -7.21 -8.74 13.66
CA PRO A 102 -7.18 -8.79 15.11
C PRO A 102 -6.26 -9.87 15.69
N GLU A 103 -6.30 -11.08 15.14
CA GLU A 103 -5.39 -12.16 15.56
C GLU A 103 -3.94 -11.86 15.14
N THR A 104 -3.77 -11.20 14.01
CA THR A 104 -2.46 -10.73 13.54
C THR A 104 -1.85 -9.71 14.50
N ALA A 105 -2.66 -8.77 15.01
CA ALA A 105 -2.24 -7.79 16.01
C ALA A 105 -1.87 -8.44 17.35
N ALA A 106 -2.63 -9.46 17.79
CA ALA A 106 -2.28 -10.26 18.97
C ALA A 106 -0.93 -10.99 18.79
N LEU A 107 -0.72 -11.63 17.65
CA LEU A 107 0.54 -12.29 17.33
C LEU A 107 1.70 -11.28 17.25
N ALA A 108 1.47 -10.09 16.70
CA ALA A 108 2.46 -9.02 16.69
C ALA A 108 2.81 -8.57 18.10
N ALA A 109 1.85 -8.38 19.01
CA ALA A 109 2.11 -8.05 20.41
C ALA A 109 3.02 -9.10 21.09
N ARG A 110 2.87 -10.38 20.74
CA ARG A 110 3.74 -11.46 21.24
C ARG A 110 5.15 -11.44 20.65
N HIS A 111 5.31 -11.04 19.39
CA HIS A 111 6.50 -11.34 18.59
C HIS A 111 7.28 -10.14 18.07
N ALA A 112 6.70 -8.95 18.13
CA ALA A 112 7.27 -7.73 17.59
C ALA A 112 8.59 -7.38 18.27
N ASP A 113 9.55 -6.96 17.46
CA ASP A 113 10.76 -6.30 17.96
C ASP A 113 10.40 -4.87 18.39
N THR A 114 10.85 -4.46 19.57
CA THR A 114 10.71 -3.09 20.08
C THR A 114 11.21 -2.05 19.07
N ALA A 115 12.21 -2.36 18.24
CA ALA A 115 12.68 -1.46 17.19
C ALA A 115 11.62 -1.21 16.09
N ALA A 116 10.83 -2.22 15.71
CA ALA A 116 9.76 -2.06 14.73
C ALA A 116 8.63 -1.18 15.26
N VAL A 117 8.20 -1.44 16.51
CA VAL A 117 7.14 -0.68 17.18
C VAL A 117 7.53 0.79 17.35
N ARG A 118 8.77 1.07 17.78
CA ARG A 118 9.30 2.44 17.88
C ARG A 118 9.28 3.18 16.55
N ARG A 119 9.56 2.51 15.42
CA ARG A 119 9.50 3.14 14.09
C ARG A 119 8.08 3.55 13.74
N TRP A 120 7.08 2.70 14.00
CA TRP A 120 5.68 3.05 13.75
C TRP A 120 5.24 4.24 14.59
N ARG A 121 5.63 4.29 15.87
CA ARG A 121 5.35 5.44 16.72
C ARG A 121 6.00 6.73 16.19
N GLN A 122 7.28 6.68 15.82
CA GLN A 122 7.96 7.86 15.25
C GLN A 122 7.32 8.34 13.95
N GLN A 123 6.94 7.42 13.06
CA GLN A 123 6.22 7.76 11.83
C GLN A 123 4.88 8.42 12.16
N LEU A 124 4.12 7.87 13.11
CA LEU A 124 2.84 8.42 13.53
C LEU A 124 2.98 9.83 14.14
N GLU A 125 3.99 10.05 14.98
CA GLU A 125 4.31 11.35 15.57
C GLU A 125 4.67 12.40 14.50
N GLN A 126 5.49 12.03 13.52
CA GLN A 126 5.86 12.94 12.41
C GLN A 126 4.63 13.40 11.62
N LEU A 127 3.67 12.50 11.36
CA LEU A 127 2.43 12.84 10.65
C LEU A 127 1.56 13.85 11.39
N THR A 128 1.70 13.97 12.71
CA THR A 128 0.94 14.96 13.50
C THR A 128 1.54 16.35 13.52
N GLN A 129 2.80 16.49 13.09
CA GLN A 129 3.50 17.78 13.11
C GLN A 129 3.40 18.53 11.78
N GLU A 130 3.00 17.86 10.69
CA GLU A 130 2.97 18.43 9.33
C GLU A 130 1.54 18.69 8.83
N ASP A 131 1.06 19.92 8.92
CA ASP A 131 -0.37 20.29 8.71
C ASP A 131 -0.87 20.25 7.23
N SER A 132 0.02 20.17 6.24
CA SER A 132 -0.32 20.46 4.82
C SER A 132 -0.34 19.26 3.86
N LEU A 133 0.12 18.07 4.29
CA LEU A 133 0.19 16.85 3.47
C LEU A 133 -0.57 15.65 4.09
N LEU A 134 -1.43 15.91 5.10
CA LEU A 134 -2.06 14.91 5.97
C LEU A 134 -2.59 13.70 5.21
N THR A 135 -3.47 13.90 4.22
CA THR A 135 -4.25 12.79 3.68
C THR A 135 -3.40 11.72 2.99
N LYS A 136 -2.47 12.10 2.11
CA LYS A 136 -1.66 11.12 1.37
C LYS A 136 -0.72 10.36 2.31
N LEU A 137 -0.02 11.08 3.18
CA LEU A 137 0.93 10.50 4.10
C LEU A 137 0.23 9.60 5.15
N GLN A 138 -1.00 9.92 5.54
CA GLN A 138 -1.82 9.08 6.41
C GLN A 138 -2.21 7.74 5.78
N TRP A 139 -2.58 7.71 4.49
CA TRP A 139 -2.88 6.46 3.78
C TRP A 139 -1.64 5.58 3.63
N GLU A 140 -0.50 6.19 3.28
CA GLU A 140 0.78 5.48 3.20
C GLU A 140 1.18 4.90 4.56
N PHE A 141 0.95 5.66 5.63
CA PHE A 141 1.18 5.19 6.99
C PHE A 141 0.24 4.03 7.38
N ASP A 142 -1.06 4.17 7.16
CA ASP A 142 -2.05 3.12 7.44
C ASP A 142 -1.66 1.80 6.75
N GLU A 143 -1.33 1.86 5.46
CA GLU A 143 -0.86 0.69 4.73
C GLU A 143 0.43 0.12 5.36
N SER A 144 1.41 0.97 5.63
CA SER A 144 2.68 0.54 6.22
C SER A 144 2.53 -0.06 7.62
N LEU A 145 1.61 0.44 8.42
CA LEU A 145 1.36 -0.01 9.79
C LEU A 145 0.76 -1.41 9.76
N HIS A 146 -0.30 -1.62 9.00
CA HIS A 146 -0.99 -2.91 8.94
C HIS A 146 -0.13 -4.02 8.34
N ILE A 147 0.61 -3.72 7.27
CA ILE A 147 1.62 -4.66 6.73
C ILE A 147 2.75 -4.88 7.73
N GLY A 148 3.18 -3.84 8.44
CA GLY A 148 4.17 -3.93 9.50
C GLY A 148 3.74 -4.87 10.63
N ILE A 149 2.51 -4.74 11.12
CA ILE A 149 1.89 -5.61 12.13
C ILE A 149 1.85 -7.05 11.61
N ALA A 150 1.45 -7.24 10.34
CA ALA A 150 1.43 -8.57 9.73
C ALA A 150 2.81 -9.22 9.68
N LEU A 151 3.86 -8.47 9.33
CA LEU A 151 5.24 -8.96 9.34
C LEU A 151 5.71 -9.27 10.77
N ALA A 152 5.35 -8.42 11.74
CA ALA A 152 5.71 -8.60 13.14
C ALA A 152 5.03 -9.81 13.80
N SER A 153 3.90 -10.28 13.24
CA SER A 153 3.21 -11.50 13.70
C SER A 153 4.05 -12.78 13.55
N ARG A 154 5.13 -12.75 12.76
CA ARG A 154 5.97 -13.91 12.36
C ARG A 154 5.20 -15.05 11.68
N ASN A 155 3.98 -14.79 11.22
CA ASN A 155 3.27 -15.70 10.35
C ASN A 155 3.73 -15.51 8.90
N THR A 156 4.05 -16.60 8.20
CA THR A 156 4.58 -16.53 6.84
C THR A 156 3.54 -16.16 5.77
N GLU A 157 2.25 -16.36 6.05
CA GLU A 157 1.16 -16.15 5.10
C GLU A 157 0.37 -14.87 5.33
N LEU A 158 0.19 -14.44 6.59
CA LEU A 158 -0.62 -13.27 6.94
C LEU A 158 -0.20 -11.99 6.20
N PRO A 159 1.10 -11.63 6.04
CA PRO A 159 1.48 -10.43 5.31
C PRO A 159 0.95 -10.39 3.88
N ARG A 160 1.03 -11.52 3.16
CA ARG A 160 0.55 -11.62 1.78
C ARG A 160 -0.97 -11.52 1.72
N ILE A 161 -1.67 -12.28 2.57
CA ILE A 161 -3.13 -12.31 2.61
C ILE A 161 -3.70 -10.92 2.96
N ILE A 162 -3.14 -10.28 3.99
CA ILE A 162 -3.57 -8.94 4.43
C ILE A 162 -3.30 -7.90 3.34
N ALA A 163 -2.14 -7.93 2.68
CA ALA A 163 -1.86 -7.02 1.56
C ALA A 163 -2.88 -7.14 0.43
N ASP A 164 -3.26 -8.37 0.06
CA ASP A 164 -4.25 -8.59 -1.00
C ASP A 164 -5.65 -8.10 -0.63
N LEU A 165 -6.07 -8.30 0.62
CA LEU A 165 -7.36 -7.82 1.13
C LEU A 165 -7.38 -6.30 1.24
N ARG A 166 -6.30 -5.69 1.75
CA ARG A 166 -6.16 -4.23 1.89
C ARG A 166 -6.14 -3.53 0.55
N LYS A 167 -5.43 -4.07 -0.44
CA LYS A 167 -5.52 -3.62 -1.85
C LYS A 167 -6.97 -3.57 -2.31
N THR A 168 -7.73 -4.64 -2.11
CA THR A 168 -9.13 -4.70 -2.53
C THR A 168 -9.97 -3.60 -1.88
N THR A 169 -9.81 -3.41 -0.55
CA THR A 169 -10.55 -2.36 0.16
C THR A 169 -10.13 -0.95 -0.26
N GLN A 170 -8.83 -0.72 -0.41
CA GLN A 170 -8.28 0.58 -0.80
C GLN A 170 -8.73 0.98 -2.22
N MET A 171 -8.77 0.02 -3.16
CA MET A 171 -9.26 0.29 -4.52
C MET A 171 -10.73 0.72 -4.51
N PHE A 172 -11.57 0.08 -3.69
CA PHE A 172 -12.97 0.47 -3.55
C PHE A 172 -13.13 1.85 -2.90
N GLU A 173 -12.40 2.11 -1.82
CA GLU A 173 -12.45 3.38 -1.09
C GLU A 173 -11.97 4.54 -1.98
N ASN A 174 -10.90 4.35 -2.74
CA ASN A 174 -10.42 5.34 -3.72
C ASN A 174 -11.38 5.56 -4.89
N GLN A 175 -12.14 4.53 -5.28
CA GLN A 175 -13.16 4.62 -6.32
C GLN A 175 -14.39 5.41 -5.84
N THR A 176 -14.80 5.23 -4.59
CA THR A 176 -16.16 5.58 -4.12
C THR A 176 -16.18 6.78 -3.18
N LEU A 177 -15.21 6.90 -2.29
CA LEU A 177 -15.23 7.92 -1.24
C LEU A 177 -14.60 9.23 -1.74
N PRO A 178 -15.06 10.41 -1.28
CA PRO A 178 -14.33 11.65 -1.48
C PRO A 178 -12.92 11.55 -0.87
N ALA A 179 -11.99 12.37 -1.38
CA ALA A 179 -10.66 12.49 -0.77
C ALA A 179 -10.81 13.16 0.60
N MET A 180 -11.02 12.36 1.64
CA MET A 180 -11.24 12.79 3.00
C MET A 180 -9.99 12.55 3.85
N PRO A 181 -9.76 13.36 4.91
CA PRO A 181 -8.73 13.07 5.88
C PRO A 181 -8.99 11.70 6.50
N PHE A 182 -7.91 10.94 6.71
CA PHE A 182 -7.97 9.57 7.19
C PHE A 182 -8.55 9.52 8.62
N PRO A 183 -9.72 8.87 8.85
CA PRO A 183 -10.23 8.64 10.19
C PRO A 183 -9.52 7.42 10.80
N GLY A 184 -9.00 7.54 12.03
CA GLY A 184 -8.43 6.39 12.75
C GLY A 184 -7.07 6.61 13.43
N TYR A 185 -6.58 7.86 13.48
CA TYR A 185 -5.32 8.20 14.17
C TYR A 185 -5.27 7.68 15.62
N GLU A 186 -6.30 8.00 16.40
CA GLU A 186 -6.39 7.57 17.81
C GLU A 186 -6.44 6.05 17.95
N ASP A 187 -7.06 5.36 16.98
CA ASP A 187 -7.11 3.91 16.96
C ASP A 187 -5.74 3.30 16.68
N HIS A 188 -4.96 3.89 15.75
CA HIS A 188 -3.60 3.45 15.46
C HIS A 188 -2.66 3.63 16.66
N ILE A 189 -2.77 4.74 17.41
CA ILE A 189 -2.03 4.88 18.68
C ILE A 189 -2.40 3.72 19.62
N ALA A 190 -3.69 3.49 19.83
CA ALA A 190 -4.14 2.47 20.77
C ALA A 190 -3.67 1.05 20.38
N ILE A 191 -3.60 0.75 19.09
CA ILE A 191 -3.05 -0.52 18.57
C ILE A 191 -1.54 -0.59 18.84
N ILE A 192 -0.79 0.46 18.51
CA ILE A 192 0.67 0.52 18.72
C ILE A 192 0.99 0.37 20.21
N ASP A 193 0.26 1.06 21.09
CA ASP A 193 0.44 0.99 22.54
C ASP A 193 0.19 -0.42 23.07
N ALA A 194 -0.85 -1.10 22.60
CA ALA A 194 -1.14 -2.47 22.99
C ALA A 194 -0.04 -3.44 22.54
N ILE A 195 0.47 -3.27 21.32
CA ILE A 195 1.58 -4.08 20.80
C ILE A 195 2.89 -3.79 21.55
N GLU A 196 3.19 -2.52 21.86
CA GLU A 196 4.37 -2.13 22.61
C GLU A 196 4.38 -2.72 24.01
N ASN A 197 3.22 -2.73 24.67
CA ASN A 197 3.05 -3.32 26.00
C ASN A 197 2.91 -4.85 25.98
N GLN A 198 3.04 -5.48 24.81
CA GLN A 198 2.89 -6.92 24.61
C GLN A 198 1.54 -7.47 25.10
N ASP A 199 0.49 -6.64 25.05
CA ASP A 199 -0.86 -7.02 25.45
C ASP A 199 -1.63 -7.58 24.25
N GLU A 200 -1.58 -8.91 24.09
CA GLU A 200 -2.25 -9.62 23.00
C GLU A 200 -3.76 -9.44 22.99
N VAL A 201 -4.39 -9.35 24.18
CA VAL A 201 -5.84 -9.23 24.32
C VAL A 201 -6.25 -7.85 23.86
N LEU A 202 -5.56 -6.82 24.36
CA LEU A 202 -5.84 -5.45 24.00
C LEU A 202 -5.53 -5.17 22.53
N ALA A 203 -4.41 -5.70 21.98
CA ALA A 203 -4.07 -5.50 20.57
C ALA A 203 -5.14 -6.05 19.63
N ARG A 204 -5.69 -7.24 19.95
CA ARG A 204 -6.83 -7.83 19.23
C ARG A 204 -8.06 -6.93 19.29
N GLU A 205 -8.41 -6.47 20.49
CA GLU A 205 -9.60 -5.63 20.69
C GLU A 205 -9.49 -4.31 19.95
N ARG A 206 -8.34 -3.63 20.03
CA ARG A 206 -8.10 -2.34 19.36
C ARG A 206 -8.15 -2.48 17.84
N MET A 207 -7.51 -3.51 17.27
CA MET A 207 -7.55 -3.74 15.83
C MET A 207 -8.97 -4.08 15.35
N LYS A 208 -9.72 -4.89 16.11
CA LYS A 208 -11.12 -5.20 15.80
C LYS A 208 -12.00 -3.94 15.81
N SER A 209 -11.87 -3.11 16.85
CA SER A 209 -12.62 -1.86 16.97
C SER A 209 -12.30 -0.88 15.83
N HIS A 210 -11.02 -0.76 15.47
CA HIS A 210 -10.56 0.03 14.33
C HIS A 210 -11.26 -0.39 13.03
N LEU A 211 -11.25 -1.68 12.68
CA LEU A 211 -11.87 -2.17 11.45
C LEU A 211 -13.39 -1.99 11.43
N GLN A 212 -14.05 -2.16 12.58
CA GLN A 212 -15.49 -1.90 12.71
C GLN A 212 -15.82 -0.42 12.46
N LYS A 213 -14.99 0.50 12.93
CA LYS A 213 -15.14 1.94 12.65
C LYS A 213 -14.90 2.25 11.18
N VAL A 214 -13.86 1.68 10.57
CA VAL A 214 -13.59 1.81 9.12
C VAL A 214 -14.81 1.35 8.33
N LYS A 215 -15.33 0.16 8.62
CA LYS A 215 -16.55 -0.38 8.02
C LYS A 215 -17.72 0.58 8.13
N GLN A 216 -18.02 1.04 9.34
CA GLN A 216 -19.14 1.95 9.58
C GLN A 216 -18.98 3.26 8.81
N ASN A 217 -17.77 3.81 8.77
CA ASN A 217 -17.47 5.06 8.07
C ASN A 217 -17.70 4.96 6.56
N VAL A 218 -17.32 3.83 5.95
CA VAL A 218 -17.56 3.59 4.52
C VAL A 218 -19.05 3.35 4.27
N MET A 219 -19.70 2.50 5.07
CA MET A 219 -21.13 2.21 4.90
C MET A 219 -22.02 3.44 5.06
N ASN A 220 -21.63 4.40 5.91
CA ASN A 220 -22.36 5.66 6.08
C ASN A 220 -22.26 6.60 4.87
N GLN A 221 -21.34 6.34 3.94
CA GLN A 221 -21.10 7.17 2.74
C GLN A 221 -21.67 6.55 1.46
N LEU A 222 -22.22 5.33 1.54
CA LEU A 222 -22.91 4.64 0.45
C LEU A 222 -24.40 4.99 0.45
#